data_AF-A0A174JK83-F1
#
_entry.id   AF-A0A174JK83-F1
#
_cell.length_a   1.000
_cell.length_b   1.000
_cell.length_c   1.000
_cell.angle_alpha   90.00
_cell.angle_beta   90.00
_cell.angle_gamma   90.00
#
_symmetry.space_group_name_H-M   'P 1'
#
loop_
_entity.id
_entity.type
_entity.pdbx_description
1 polymer ?
#
loop_
_entity_poly.entity_id
_entity_poly.type
_entity_poly.pdbx_seq_one_letter_code
_entity_poly.pdbx_strand_id
1 'polypeptide(L)'
;MADQQRLEDFLEQKGYCFDALLAEFRWLEELEDVMQDSTWHREGNVLEHTRRVCRAVVSGEAWKDLNREERAVLYMAAMFHDIGKKSCTMPSAEEEGRIISPGHSIAGMKRFRELCYKELEECFSIPFTVREEIAWLIRYHGLPLLFMEKESPSISLVRARESVRLKLLYLLGRADVLGRECSDKTAALETVEYFRAYAGETGCYDERIHFANEYTRFCYFEKQNIWPGECLYDTTKFDVYVMAGLPLAGKDTYIQENFSHLPVISLDDIREEMGVRPSEPSGPVAAVARERAKGFLRTQTPFVWNATNLVLDNRQKICRLCSNYGARVNIRYLEVPYREVLRRNTIRERSVPVDVINRMIRRLDMVERTEGFRVSFQQNDGRLIK
;
A
#
# COMPACT_ATOMS: atom_id res chain seq x y z
N MET A 1 -9.33 -15.06 -23.05
CA MET A 1 -9.08 -14.92 -21.60
C MET A 1 -9.97 -15.95 -20.95
N ALA A 2 -9.42 -16.88 -20.17
CA ALA A 2 -10.28 -17.78 -19.38
C ALA A 2 -11.15 -16.90 -18.46
N ASP A 3 -12.42 -17.27 -18.31
CA ASP A 3 -13.37 -16.52 -17.50
C ASP A 3 -12.93 -16.67 -16.02
N GLN A 4 -12.20 -15.67 -15.52
CA GLN A 4 -11.68 -15.72 -14.14
C GLN A 4 -12.86 -15.61 -13.18
N GLN A 5 -12.93 -16.52 -12.21
CA GLN A 5 -13.94 -16.46 -11.16
C GLN A 5 -13.72 -15.19 -10.34
N ARG A 6 -14.79 -14.48 -9.95
CA ARG A 6 -14.65 -13.35 -9.02
C ARG A 6 -14.21 -13.88 -7.66
N LEU A 7 -13.33 -13.13 -6.98
CA LEU A 7 -12.85 -13.51 -5.66
C LEU A 7 -14.00 -13.70 -4.66
N GLU A 8 -15.02 -12.84 -4.72
CA GLU A 8 -16.20 -12.91 -3.87
C GLU A 8 -16.99 -14.20 -4.07
N ASP A 9 -17.20 -14.61 -5.33
CA ASP A 9 -17.93 -15.84 -5.67
C ASP A 9 -17.18 -17.07 -5.14
N PHE A 10 -15.85 -17.08 -5.27
CA PHE A 10 -15.00 -18.15 -4.73
C PHE A 10 -15.07 -18.22 -3.20
N LEU A 11 -14.96 -17.09 -2.50
CA LEU A 11 -15.01 -17.04 -1.04
C LEU A 11 -16.39 -17.47 -0.51
N GLU A 12 -17.47 -17.06 -1.16
CA GLU A 12 -18.84 -17.49 -0.83
C GLU A 12 -19.05 -18.99 -1.09
N GLN A 13 -18.52 -19.52 -2.20
CA GLN A 13 -18.56 -20.96 -2.50
C GLN A 13 -17.84 -21.79 -1.43
N LYS A 14 -16.72 -21.28 -0.91
CA LYS A 14 -15.98 -21.88 0.21
C LYS A 14 -16.61 -21.56 1.58
N GLY A 15 -17.70 -20.80 1.61
CA GLY A 15 -18.44 -20.44 2.82
C GLY A 15 -17.63 -19.61 3.83
N TYR A 16 -16.58 -18.92 3.38
CA TYR A 16 -15.60 -18.28 4.27
C TYR A 16 -15.04 -19.23 5.34
N CYS A 17 -14.91 -20.51 5.01
CA CYS A 17 -14.33 -21.52 5.88
C CYS A 17 -12.80 -21.48 5.79
N PHE A 18 -12.14 -21.21 6.92
CA PHE A 18 -10.68 -21.06 6.98
C PHE A 18 -9.93 -22.26 6.42
N ASP A 19 -10.25 -23.48 6.87
CA ASP A 19 -9.51 -24.68 6.45
C ASP A 19 -9.76 -25.01 4.95
N ALA A 20 -10.97 -24.74 4.43
CA ALA A 20 -11.28 -24.92 3.01
C ALA A 20 -10.54 -23.91 2.11
N LEU A 21 -10.25 -22.71 2.63
CA LEU A 21 -9.48 -21.67 1.94
C LEU A 21 -7.98 -21.85 2.10
N LEU A 22 -7.51 -22.35 3.25
CA LEU A 22 -6.10 -22.64 3.50
C LEU A 22 -5.54 -23.65 2.47
N ALA A 23 -6.35 -24.65 2.10
CA ALA A 23 -5.99 -25.62 1.07
C ALA A 23 -5.69 -25.01 -0.32
N GLU A 24 -6.25 -23.83 -0.59
CA GLU A 24 -6.12 -23.06 -1.84
C GLU A 24 -5.04 -21.97 -1.70
N PHE A 25 -4.78 -21.50 -0.48
CA PHE A 25 -3.77 -20.49 -0.13
C PHE A 25 -2.62 -21.11 0.69
N ARG A 26 -2.04 -22.21 0.20
CA ARG A 26 -1.07 -23.03 0.95
C ARG A 26 0.16 -22.29 1.47
N TRP A 27 0.51 -21.14 0.91
CA TRP A 27 1.60 -20.29 1.42
C TRP A 27 1.38 -19.84 2.86
N LEU A 28 0.13 -19.86 3.35
CA LEU A 28 -0.20 -19.54 4.74
C LEU A 28 0.13 -20.69 5.70
N GLU A 29 0.28 -21.93 5.23
CA GLU A 29 0.69 -23.07 6.07
C GLU A 29 2.05 -22.80 6.75
N GLU A 30 2.93 -22.03 6.10
CA GLU A 30 4.23 -21.61 6.66
C GLU A 30 4.13 -20.77 7.94
N LEU A 31 2.94 -20.25 8.29
CA LEU A 31 2.68 -19.51 9.52
C LEU A 31 2.56 -20.43 10.75
N GLU A 32 2.41 -21.74 10.55
CA GLU A 32 2.37 -22.72 11.64
C GLU A 32 3.70 -22.78 12.42
N ASP A 33 4.82 -22.57 11.71
CA ASP A 33 6.17 -22.56 12.28
C ASP A 33 6.56 -21.21 12.92
N VAL A 34 5.69 -20.20 12.85
CA VAL A 34 5.99 -18.85 13.34
C VAL A 34 5.51 -18.72 14.78
N MET A 35 6.47 -18.74 15.71
CA MET A 35 6.22 -18.56 17.15
C MET A 35 5.73 -17.14 17.47
N GLN A 36 4.89 -17.02 18.49
CA GLN A 36 4.43 -15.74 19.03
C GLN A 36 4.83 -15.58 20.50
N ASP A 37 4.76 -14.34 20.99
CA ASP A 37 5.01 -14.06 22.39
C ASP A 37 3.91 -14.63 23.28
N SER A 38 4.26 -15.51 24.21
CA SER A 38 3.30 -16.23 25.06
C SER A 38 2.56 -15.34 26.07
N THR A 39 2.95 -14.07 26.26
CA THR A 39 2.17 -13.15 27.09
C THR A 39 0.96 -12.61 26.37
N TRP A 40 1.15 -12.23 25.11
CA TRP A 40 0.11 -11.61 24.27
C TRP A 40 -0.63 -12.63 23.39
N HIS A 41 -0.01 -13.79 23.17
CA HIS A 41 -0.49 -14.83 22.28
C HIS A 41 -0.32 -16.23 22.89
N ARG A 42 -1.14 -16.59 23.89
CA ARG A 42 -1.15 -17.96 24.46
C ARG A 42 -1.81 -18.99 23.54
N GLU A 43 -2.50 -18.55 22.48
CA GLU A 43 -3.17 -19.40 21.51
C GLU A 43 -2.22 -20.29 20.70
N GLY A 44 -0.94 -19.94 20.64
CA GLY A 44 0.09 -20.71 19.93
C GLY A 44 0.73 -19.91 18.81
N ASN A 45 0.79 -20.51 17.62
CA ASN A 45 1.45 -19.95 16.45
C ASN A 45 0.56 -18.97 15.66
N VAL A 46 1.19 -18.27 14.72
CA VAL A 46 0.53 -17.26 13.88
C VAL A 46 -0.62 -17.84 13.05
N LEU A 47 -0.53 -19.09 12.58
CA LEU A 47 -1.61 -19.71 11.81
C LEU A 47 -2.87 -19.93 12.66
N GLU A 48 -2.71 -20.43 13.89
CA GLU A 48 -3.82 -20.61 14.82
C GLU A 48 -4.44 -19.29 15.24
N HIS A 49 -3.62 -18.27 15.51
CA HIS A 49 -4.11 -16.91 15.72
C HIS A 49 -4.95 -16.43 14.53
N THR A 50 -4.40 -16.53 13.31
CA THR A 50 -5.09 -16.13 12.07
C THR A 50 -6.43 -16.86 11.88
N ARG A 51 -6.50 -18.16 12.18
CA ARG A 51 -7.74 -18.95 12.17
C ARG A 51 -8.77 -18.38 13.15
N ARG A 52 -8.37 -18.05 14.38
CA ARG A 52 -9.23 -17.45 15.40
C ARG A 52 -9.74 -16.07 14.97
N VAL A 53 -8.89 -15.24 14.36
CA VAL A 53 -9.28 -13.93 13.81
C VAL A 53 -10.31 -14.06 12.70
N CYS A 54 -10.10 -14.96 11.73
CA CYS A 54 -11.06 -15.22 10.65
C CYS A 54 -12.42 -15.69 11.20
N ARG A 55 -12.41 -16.56 12.21
CA ARG A 55 -13.63 -16.99 12.90
C ARG A 55 -14.33 -15.82 13.59
N ALA A 56 -13.59 -14.95 14.26
CA ALA A 56 -14.15 -13.78 14.94
C ALA A 56 -14.79 -12.79 13.95
N VAL A 57 -14.19 -12.61 12.76
CA VAL A 57 -14.77 -11.81 11.67
C VAL A 57 -16.13 -12.36 11.23
N VAL A 58 -16.21 -13.64 10.88
CA VAL A 58 -17.45 -14.25 10.36
C VAL A 58 -18.54 -14.37 11.43
N SER A 59 -18.15 -14.58 12.69
CA SER A 59 -19.09 -14.72 13.81
C SER A 59 -19.58 -13.39 14.38
N GLY A 60 -18.95 -12.27 14.01
CA GLY A 60 -19.33 -10.94 14.49
C GLY A 60 -20.67 -10.48 13.93
N GLU A 61 -21.47 -9.77 14.73
CA GLU A 61 -22.80 -9.30 14.32
C GLU A 61 -22.76 -8.43 13.06
N ALA A 62 -21.76 -7.55 12.97
CA ALA A 62 -21.56 -6.64 11.84
C ALA A 62 -21.35 -7.36 10.50
N TRP A 63 -20.92 -8.64 10.50
CA TRP A 63 -20.74 -9.44 9.28
C TRP A 63 -22.02 -9.50 8.44
N LYS A 64 -23.19 -9.54 9.11
CA LYS A 64 -24.51 -9.61 8.46
C LYS A 64 -24.82 -8.35 7.66
N ASP A 65 -24.32 -7.21 8.11
CA ASP A 65 -24.56 -5.89 7.50
C ASP A 65 -23.54 -5.53 6.41
N LEU A 66 -22.45 -6.31 6.28
CA LEU A 66 -21.46 -6.11 5.22
C LEU A 66 -22.00 -6.59 3.88
N ASN A 67 -21.75 -5.82 2.83
CA ASN A 67 -21.99 -6.27 1.47
C ASN A 67 -20.95 -7.31 1.01
N ARG A 68 -21.17 -7.92 -0.16
CA ARG A 68 -20.32 -9.02 -0.68
C ARG A 68 -18.85 -8.62 -0.81
N GLU A 69 -18.58 -7.42 -1.34
CA GLU A 69 -17.22 -6.89 -1.50
C GLU A 69 -16.58 -6.63 -0.13
N GLU A 70 -17.29 -6.00 0.80
CA GLU A 70 -16.80 -5.73 2.16
C GLU A 70 -16.44 -7.01 2.91
N ARG A 71 -17.25 -8.07 2.78
CA ARG A 71 -16.95 -9.39 3.35
C ARG A 71 -15.68 -9.99 2.76
N ALA A 72 -15.52 -9.93 1.44
CA ALA A 72 -14.33 -10.41 0.77
C ALA A 72 -13.08 -9.64 1.19
N VAL A 73 -13.15 -8.31 1.21
CA VAL A 73 -12.05 -7.44 1.62
C VAL A 73 -11.65 -7.69 3.07
N LEU A 74 -12.61 -7.69 4.00
CA LEU A 74 -12.35 -7.90 5.43
C LEU A 74 -11.79 -9.30 5.71
N TYR A 75 -12.38 -10.34 5.11
CA TYR A 75 -11.95 -11.71 5.36
C TYR A 75 -10.55 -11.98 4.80
N MET A 76 -10.25 -11.52 3.57
CA MET A 76 -8.91 -11.64 3.01
C MET A 76 -7.88 -10.83 3.81
N ALA A 77 -8.24 -9.64 4.29
CA ALA A 77 -7.36 -8.87 5.18
C ALA A 77 -7.10 -9.63 6.48
N ALA A 78 -8.12 -10.23 7.11
CA ALA A 78 -7.96 -11.05 8.31
C ALA A 78 -7.07 -12.28 8.07
N MET A 79 -7.27 -12.99 6.97
CA MET A 79 -6.52 -14.20 6.63
C MET A 79 -5.03 -13.93 6.34
N PHE A 80 -4.68 -12.70 5.95
CA PHE A 80 -3.32 -12.31 5.58
C PHE A 80 -2.69 -11.25 6.50
N HIS A 81 -3.39 -10.75 7.54
CA HIS A 81 -2.94 -9.60 8.35
C HIS A 81 -1.54 -9.78 8.93
N ASP A 82 -1.21 -11.02 9.29
CA ASP A 82 0.04 -11.40 9.94
C ASP A 82 1.02 -12.16 9.02
N ILE A 83 0.75 -12.27 7.72
CA ILE A 83 1.62 -13.04 6.80
C ILE A 83 3.08 -12.54 6.81
N GLY A 84 3.30 -11.27 7.12
CA GLY A 84 4.64 -10.68 7.21
C GLY A 84 5.45 -11.14 8.42
N LYS A 85 4.82 -11.71 9.45
CA LYS A 85 5.52 -12.24 10.64
C LYS A 85 6.54 -13.31 10.24
N LYS A 86 6.21 -14.14 9.23
CA LYS A 86 7.12 -15.15 8.67
C LYS A 86 8.54 -14.63 8.37
N SER A 87 8.67 -13.41 7.86
CA SER A 87 9.96 -12.81 7.50
C SER A 87 10.54 -11.87 8.57
N CYS A 88 9.77 -11.53 9.61
CA CYS A 88 10.09 -10.45 10.54
C CYS A 88 10.16 -10.89 12.01
N THR A 89 9.64 -12.07 12.35
CA THR A 89 9.63 -12.57 13.73
C THR A 89 11.04 -12.91 14.18
N MET A 90 11.42 -12.40 15.36
CA MET A 90 12.73 -12.59 15.97
C MET A 90 12.64 -12.45 17.50
N PRO A 91 13.60 -13.00 18.27
CA PRO A 91 13.72 -12.69 19.69
C PRO A 91 13.98 -11.19 19.91
N SER A 92 13.44 -10.63 20.99
CA SER A 92 13.74 -9.25 21.38
C SER A 92 15.20 -9.13 21.84
N ALA A 93 15.88 -8.07 21.41
CA ALA A 93 17.20 -7.72 21.91
C ALA A 93 17.16 -6.98 23.26
N GLU A 94 16.00 -6.41 23.62
CA GLU A 94 15.82 -5.56 24.80
C GLU A 94 15.23 -6.33 25.99
N GLU A 95 14.45 -7.37 25.72
CA GLU A 95 13.74 -8.15 26.74
C GLU A 95 13.96 -9.66 26.52
N GLU A 96 14.66 -10.31 27.46
CA GLU A 96 14.94 -11.74 27.37
C GLU A 96 13.65 -12.59 27.38
N GLY A 97 13.56 -13.55 26.46
CA GLY A 97 12.40 -14.43 26.32
C GLY A 97 11.21 -13.84 25.56
N ARG A 98 11.25 -12.57 25.14
CA ARG A 98 10.22 -11.95 24.31
C ARG A 98 10.40 -12.26 22.83
N ILE A 99 9.28 -12.39 22.11
CA ILE A 99 9.26 -12.55 20.66
C ILE A 99 8.58 -11.33 20.03
N ILE A 100 9.26 -10.67 19.11
CA ILE A 100 8.77 -9.48 18.42
C ILE A 100 8.75 -9.68 16.92
N SER A 101 7.92 -8.90 16.22
CA SER A 101 7.82 -8.92 14.75
C SER A 101 7.82 -7.51 14.17
N PRO A 102 8.90 -6.73 14.34
CA PRO A 102 8.95 -5.34 13.90
C PRO A 102 8.78 -5.25 12.37
N GLY A 103 7.91 -4.35 11.92
CA GLY A 103 7.66 -4.12 10.48
C GLY A 103 6.85 -5.19 9.75
N HIS A 104 6.31 -6.19 10.46
CA HIS A 104 5.55 -7.29 9.83
C HIS A 104 4.34 -6.79 9.02
N SER A 105 3.68 -5.70 9.41
CA SER A 105 2.54 -5.16 8.66
C SER A 105 2.95 -4.61 7.28
N ILE A 106 4.15 -4.00 7.18
CA ILE A 106 4.72 -3.54 5.90
C ILE A 106 5.12 -4.74 5.04
N ALA A 107 5.82 -5.71 5.64
CA ALA A 107 6.23 -6.93 4.95
C ALA A 107 5.02 -7.73 4.45
N GLY A 108 3.99 -7.86 5.28
CA GLY A 108 2.75 -8.58 5.00
C GLY A 108 1.97 -7.96 3.85
N MET A 109 1.79 -6.63 3.88
CA MET A 109 1.18 -5.89 2.77
C MET A 109 1.92 -6.13 1.44
N LYS A 110 3.26 -6.05 1.43
CA LYS A 110 4.06 -6.29 0.22
C LYS A 110 3.93 -7.73 -0.27
N ARG A 111 3.97 -8.69 0.66
CA ARG A 111 3.83 -10.10 0.32
C ARG A 111 2.46 -10.41 -0.27
N PHE A 112 1.39 -9.86 0.33
CA PHE A 112 0.04 -10.00 -0.20
C PHE A 112 -0.09 -9.44 -1.62
N ARG A 113 0.47 -8.23 -1.90
CA ARG A 113 0.49 -7.68 -3.25
C ARG A 113 1.24 -8.55 -4.24
N GLU A 114 2.41 -9.07 -3.87
CA GLU A 114 3.18 -9.98 -4.71
C GLU A 114 2.37 -11.23 -5.07
N LEU A 115 1.73 -11.86 -4.08
CA LEU A 115 0.89 -13.04 -4.28
C LEU A 115 -0.33 -12.72 -5.16
N CYS A 116 -1.00 -11.60 -4.91
CA CYS A 116 -2.12 -11.18 -5.75
C CYS A 116 -1.69 -11.01 -7.20
N TYR A 117 -0.68 -10.20 -7.42
CA TYR A 117 -0.26 -9.80 -8.76
C TYR A 117 0.31 -10.95 -9.58
N LYS A 118 1.03 -11.90 -8.95
CA LYS A 118 1.69 -13.00 -9.66
C LYS A 118 0.86 -14.27 -9.75
N GLU A 119 0.07 -14.58 -8.73
CA GLU A 119 -0.56 -15.89 -8.58
C GLU A 119 -2.10 -15.76 -8.60
N LEU A 120 -2.68 -14.91 -7.74
CA LEU A 120 -4.13 -14.88 -7.57
C LEU A 120 -4.87 -14.21 -8.73
N GLU A 121 -4.32 -13.13 -9.30
CA GLU A 121 -4.88 -12.46 -10.48
C GLU A 121 -4.81 -13.33 -11.75
N GLU A 122 -4.19 -14.51 -11.70
CA GLU A 122 -4.30 -15.49 -12.78
C GLU A 122 -5.58 -16.33 -12.67
N CYS A 123 -6.00 -16.65 -11.44
CA CYS A 123 -7.14 -17.50 -11.12
C CYS A 123 -8.43 -16.70 -10.90
N PHE A 124 -8.30 -15.50 -10.33
CA PHE A 124 -9.40 -14.70 -9.85
C PHE A 124 -9.43 -13.32 -10.49
N SER A 125 -10.64 -12.82 -10.74
CA SER A 125 -10.84 -11.41 -11.06
C SER A 125 -10.80 -10.61 -9.76
N ILE A 126 -9.70 -9.92 -9.52
CA ILE A 126 -9.49 -9.07 -8.33
C ILE A 126 -9.32 -7.62 -8.81
N PRO A 127 -10.32 -6.75 -8.62
CA PRO A 127 -10.17 -5.33 -8.95
C PRO A 127 -9.01 -4.70 -8.19
N PHE A 128 -8.29 -3.76 -8.82
CA PHE A 128 -7.18 -3.04 -8.18
C PHE A 128 -7.58 -2.39 -6.86
N THR A 129 -8.76 -1.76 -6.81
CA THR A 129 -9.26 -1.10 -5.60
C THR A 129 -9.45 -2.09 -4.46
N VAL A 130 -9.98 -3.29 -4.74
CA VAL A 130 -10.15 -4.38 -3.78
C VAL A 130 -8.80 -4.90 -3.29
N ARG A 131 -7.89 -5.23 -4.23
CA ARG A 131 -6.53 -5.70 -3.90
C ARG A 131 -5.79 -4.71 -3.00
N GLU A 132 -5.83 -3.43 -3.38
CA GLU A 132 -5.12 -2.39 -2.64
C GLU A 132 -5.74 -2.11 -1.28
N GLU A 133 -7.07 -2.11 -1.15
CA GLU A 133 -7.70 -1.95 0.17
C GLU A 133 -7.34 -3.10 1.10
N ILE A 134 -7.33 -4.36 0.64
CA ILE A 134 -6.88 -5.50 1.44
C ILE A 134 -5.42 -5.32 1.88
N ALA A 135 -4.54 -4.95 0.94
CA ALA A 135 -3.13 -4.71 1.23
C ALA A 135 -2.95 -3.60 2.28
N TRP A 136 -3.70 -2.50 2.17
CA TRP A 136 -3.66 -1.40 3.13
C TRP A 136 -4.27 -1.77 4.49
N LEU A 137 -5.31 -2.61 4.53
CA LEU A 137 -5.83 -3.15 5.79
C LEU A 137 -4.77 -3.99 6.49
N ILE A 138 -4.04 -4.84 5.78
CA ILE A 138 -2.89 -5.59 6.32
C ILE A 138 -1.82 -4.62 6.85
N ARG A 139 -1.55 -3.51 6.18
CA ARG A 139 -0.58 -2.52 6.66
C ARG A 139 -1.03 -1.78 7.93
N TYR A 140 -2.31 -1.48 8.03
CA TYR A 140 -2.87 -0.67 9.10
C TYR A 140 -3.52 -1.49 10.23
N HIS A 141 -3.56 -2.82 10.17
CA HIS A 141 -4.33 -3.66 11.10
C HIS A 141 -4.03 -3.41 12.59
N GLY A 142 -2.81 -3.00 12.94
CA GLY A 142 -2.43 -2.66 14.31
C GLY A 142 -2.80 -1.24 14.75
N LEU A 143 -3.22 -0.36 13.82
CA LEU A 143 -3.58 1.03 14.13
C LEU A 143 -4.73 1.13 15.15
N PRO A 144 -5.82 0.34 15.08
CA PRO A 144 -6.88 0.38 16.09
C PRO A 144 -6.40 0.20 17.54
N LEU A 145 -5.33 -0.56 17.75
CA LEU A 145 -4.73 -0.76 19.07
C LEU A 145 -3.70 0.31 19.44
N LEU A 146 -2.98 0.84 18.45
CA LEU A 146 -1.80 1.67 18.68
C LEU A 146 -2.04 3.16 18.35
N PHE A 147 -3.27 3.57 18.05
CA PHE A 147 -3.53 4.93 17.55
C PHE A 147 -3.25 6.02 18.62
N MET A 148 -3.50 5.73 19.90
CA MET A 148 -3.21 6.65 21.01
C MET A 148 -1.71 6.87 21.24
N GLU A 149 -0.88 5.93 20.79
CA GLU A 149 0.59 6.04 20.87
C GLU A 149 1.19 6.87 19.72
N LYS A 150 0.37 7.28 18.73
CA LYS A 150 0.85 8.10 17.62
C LYS A 150 1.04 9.54 18.08
N GLU A 151 2.08 10.19 17.56
CA GLU A 151 2.35 11.61 17.79
C GLU A 151 1.12 12.48 17.45
N SER A 152 0.45 12.15 16.34
CA SER A 152 -0.85 12.71 15.98
C SER A 152 -1.84 11.60 15.62
N PRO A 153 -2.73 11.22 16.56
CA PRO A 153 -3.75 10.20 16.32
C PRO A 153 -4.70 10.59 15.18
N SER A 154 -5.17 11.83 15.15
CA SER A 154 -6.08 12.33 14.10
C SER A 154 -5.46 12.24 12.71
N ILE A 155 -4.22 12.69 12.52
CA ILE A 155 -3.53 12.61 11.22
C ILE A 155 -3.31 11.16 10.81
N SER A 156 -2.97 10.29 11.76
CA SER A 156 -2.77 8.87 11.49
C SER A 156 -4.05 8.20 10.97
N LEU A 157 -5.20 8.53 11.55
CA LEU A 157 -6.51 8.04 11.13
C LEU A 157 -6.92 8.60 9.77
N VAL A 158 -6.80 9.91 9.59
CA VAL A 158 -7.15 10.58 8.33
C VAL A 158 -6.25 10.06 7.20
N ARG A 159 -4.96 9.80 7.46
CA ARG A 159 -4.05 9.17 6.49
C ARG A 159 -4.46 7.75 6.15
N ALA A 160 -4.80 6.92 7.15
CA ALA A 160 -5.29 5.56 6.89
C ALA A 160 -6.59 5.56 6.08
N ARG A 161 -7.50 6.49 6.37
CA ARG A 161 -8.80 6.65 5.70
C ARG A 161 -8.68 6.95 4.20
N GLU A 162 -7.57 7.54 3.76
CA GLU A 162 -7.29 7.74 2.33
C GLU A 162 -7.16 6.42 1.57
N SER A 163 -6.71 5.36 2.25
CA SER A 163 -6.41 4.05 1.67
C SER A 163 -7.40 2.94 2.04
N VAL A 164 -8.08 3.04 3.19
CA VAL A 164 -9.03 2.01 3.66
C VAL A 164 -10.32 2.61 4.21
N ARG A 165 -11.41 1.85 4.16
CA ARG A 165 -12.59 2.11 4.99
C ARG A 165 -12.27 1.86 6.46
N LEU A 166 -12.39 2.88 7.31
CA LEU A 166 -12.09 2.73 8.74
C LEU A 166 -13.06 1.78 9.45
N LYS A 167 -14.29 1.63 8.95
CA LYS A 167 -15.23 0.57 9.39
C LYS A 167 -14.59 -0.83 9.29
N LEU A 168 -14.01 -1.17 8.13
CA LEU A 168 -13.37 -2.48 7.94
C LEU A 168 -12.10 -2.60 8.79
N LEU A 169 -11.32 -1.53 8.93
CA LEU A 169 -10.14 -1.52 9.77
C LEU A 169 -10.48 -1.73 11.26
N TYR A 170 -11.54 -1.09 11.75
CA TYR A 170 -12.08 -1.31 13.09
C TYR A 170 -12.50 -2.77 13.31
N LEU A 171 -13.26 -3.35 12.37
CA LEU A 171 -13.70 -4.74 12.46
C LEU A 171 -12.51 -5.72 12.46
N LEU A 172 -11.49 -5.45 11.64
CA LEU A 172 -10.27 -6.23 11.61
C LEU A 172 -9.51 -6.15 12.95
N GLY A 173 -9.29 -4.94 13.48
CA GLY A 173 -8.60 -4.75 14.77
C GLY A 173 -9.36 -5.38 15.93
N ARG A 174 -10.69 -5.30 15.93
CA ARG A 174 -11.53 -5.97 16.94
C ARG A 174 -11.42 -7.49 16.84
N ALA A 175 -11.46 -8.04 15.62
CA ALA A 175 -11.31 -9.48 15.40
C ALA A 175 -9.92 -10.01 15.77
N ASP A 176 -8.86 -9.23 15.50
CA ASP A 176 -7.49 -9.52 15.94
C ASP A 176 -7.46 -9.72 17.47
N VAL A 177 -7.94 -8.72 18.23
CA VAL A 177 -7.99 -8.82 19.71
C VAL A 177 -8.84 -9.99 20.19
N LEU A 178 -10.01 -10.24 19.57
CA LEU A 178 -10.87 -11.36 19.93
C LEU A 178 -10.17 -12.71 19.72
N GLY A 179 -9.30 -12.81 18.70
CA GLY A 179 -8.52 -14.00 18.37
C GLY A 179 -7.39 -14.31 19.35
N ARG A 180 -6.93 -13.34 20.14
CA ARG A 180 -5.83 -13.49 21.11
C ARG A 180 -6.22 -14.30 22.33
N GLU A 181 -5.26 -14.92 23.00
CA GLU A 181 -5.43 -15.47 24.35
C GLU A 181 -4.45 -14.76 25.30
N CYS A 182 -4.91 -13.66 25.90
CA CYS A 182 -4.12 -12.78 26.75
C CYS A 182 -4.93 -12.23 27.93
N SER A 183 -4.24 -11.79 28.99
CA SER A 183 -4.88 -11.30 30.23
C SER A 183 -5.48 -9.90 30.11
N ASP A 184 -5.01 -9.10 29.14
CA ASP A 184 -5.38 -7.70 28.93
C ASP A 184 -6.43 -7.52 27.80
N LYS A 185 -7.03 -8.62 27.32
CA LYS A 185 -7.97 -8.61 26.20
C LYS A 185 -9.08 -7.55 26.34
N THR A 186 -9.63 -7.36 27.54
CA THR A 186 -10.67 -6.36 27.80
C THR A 186 -10.18 -4.94 27.53
N ALA A 187 -9.01 -4.57 28.06
CA ALA A 187 -8.43 -3.25 27.83
C ALA A 187 -8.06 -3.04 26.35
N ALA A 188 -7.56 -4.07 25.67
CA ALA A 188 -7.31 -4.03 24.24
C ALA A 188 -8.60 -3.80 23.42
N LEU A 189 -9.71 -4.44 23.79
CA LEU A 189 -11.02 -4.20 23.15
C LEU A 189 -11.52 -2.78 23.41
N GLU A 190 -11.39 -2.27 24.64
CA GLU A 190 -11.75 -0.88 24.97
C GLU A 190 -10.97 0.12 24.11
N THR A 191 -9.67 -0.10 23.92
CA THR A 191 -8.84 0.70 23.01
C THR A 191 -9.37 0.71 21.57
N VAL A 192 -9.80 -0.45 21.06
CA VAL A 192 -10.38 -0.54 19.71
C VAL A 192 -11.73 0.19 19.61
N GLU A 193 -12.52 0.21 20.70
CA GLU A 193 -13.74 1.03 20.74
C GLU A 193 -13.42 2.54 20.81
N TYR A 194 -12.37 2.95 21.52
CA TYR A 194 -11.91 4.34 21.50
C TYR A 194 -11.44 4.78 20.11
N PHE A 195 -10.77 3.89 19.35
CA PHE A 195 -10.44 4.15 17.95
C PHE A 195 -11.68 4.50 17.13
N ARG A 196 -12.77 3.74 17.29
CA ARG A 196 -14.03 3.98 16.59
C ARG A 196 -14.66 5.31 17.00
N ALA A 197 -14.75 5.57 18.30
CA ALA A 197 -15.31 6.82 18.82
C ALA A 197 -14.52 8.04 18.31
N TYR A 198 -13.20 8.01 18.43
CA TYR A 198 -12.32 9.10 18.02
C TYR A 198 -12.31 9.32 16.50
N ALA A 199 -12.38 8.26 15.70
CA ALA A 199 -12.54 8.37 14.25
C ALA A 199 -13.89 9.03 13.87
N GLY A 200 -14.95 8.77 14.64
CA GLY A 200 -16.25 9.41 14.51
C GLY A 200 -16.19 10.90 14.84
N GLU A 201 -15.56 11.28 15.96
CA GLU A 201 -15.35 12.69 16.34
C GLU A 201 -14.48 13.45 15.32
N THR A 202 -13.48 12.79 14.74
CA THR A 202 -12.65 13.36 13.68
C THR A 202 -13.41 13.51 12.37
N GLY A 203 -14.56 12.84 12.20
CA GLY A 203 -15.36 12.86 10.98
C GLY A 203 -14.79 12.00 9.84
N CYS A 204 -13.91 11.05 10.16
CA CYS A 204 -13.23 10.20 9.16
C CYS A 204 -13.64 8.72 9.19
N TYR A 205 -14.58 8.33 10.06
CA TYR A 205 -14.98 6.92 10.21
C TYR A 205 -15.73 6.39 8.97
N ASP A 206 -16.81 7.06 8.58
CA ASP A 206 -17.66 6.65 7.45
C ASP A 206 -17.12 7.18 6.13
N GLU A 207 -16.71 8.45 6.10
CA GLU A 207 -16.29 9.16 4.90
C GLU A 207 -14.85 9.68 4.99
N ARG A 208 -14.28 10.11 3.87
CA ARG A 208 -13.00 10.82 3.88
C ARG A 208 -13.22 12.25 4.34
N ILE A 209 -12.21 12.85 4.96
CA ILE A 209 -12.26 14.26 5.33
C ILE A 209 -12.38 15.13 4.07
N HIS A 210 -13.33 16.06 4.10
CA HIS A 210 -13.42 17.12 3.12
C HIS A 210 -12.45 18.24 3.48
N PHE A 211 -11.44 18.44 2.64
CA PHE A 211 -10.51 19.56 2.75
C PHE A 211 -11.04 20.77 1.98
N ALA A 212 -10.80 21.97 2.50
CA ALA A 212 -11.25 23.21 1.86
C ALA A 212 -10.71 23.38 0.43
N ASN A 213 -9.48 22.93 0.18
CA ASN A 213 -8.87 22.84 -1.14
C ASN A 213 -7.73 21.79 -1.15
N GLU A 214 -7.21 21.45 -2.32
CA GLU A 214 -6.15 20.44 -2.46
C GLU A 214 -4.82 20.87 -1.83
N TYR A 215 -4.51 22.17 -1.82
CA TYR A 215 -3.31 22.70 -1.17
C TYR A 215 -3.37 22.53 0.35
N THR A 216 -4.54 22.73 0.94
CA THR A 216 -4.81 22.47 2.36
C THR A 216 -4.65 21.00 2.67
N ARG A 217 -5.21 20.10 1.85
CA ARG A 217 -4.99 18.65 1.98
C ARG A 217 -3.50 18.30 1.94
N PHE A 218 -2.76 18.84 0.97
CA PHE A 218 -1.33 18.59 0.86
C PHE A 218 -0.57 19.07 2.11
N CYS A 219 -0.79 20.30 2.54
CA CYS A 219 -0.15 20.85 3.72
C CYS A 219 -0.56 20.12 5.01
N TYR A 220 -1.80 19.63 5.13
CA TYR A 220 -2.26 18.84 6.27
C TYR A 220 -1.37 17.61 6.51
N PHE A 221 -1.08 16.86 5.45
CA PHE A 221 -0.24 15.66 5.55
C PHE A 221 1.26 15.93 5.68
N GLU A 222 1.73 17.12 5.26
CA GLU A 222 3.13 17.52 5.35
C GLU A 222 3.49 18.23 6.66
N LYS A 223 2.63 19.14 7.16
CA LYS A 223 2.94 20.07 8.26
C LYS A 223 2.27 19.75 9.59
N GLN A 224 1.44 18.71 9.63
CA GLN A 224 0.82 18.11 10.82
C GLN A 224 0.08 19.03 11.80
N ASN A 225 -0.24 20.27 11.45
CA ASN A 225 -0.91 21.23 12.34
C ASN A 225 -1.85 22.18 11.58
N ILE A 226 -2.61 21.65 10.63
CA ILE A 226 -3.55 22.42 9.80
C ILE A 226 -4.95 21.87 10.02
N TRP A 227 -5.93 22.76 10.10
CA TRP A 227 -7.33 22.34 10.17
C TRP A 227 -7.85 22.01 8.77
N PRO A 228 -8.55 20.88 8.53
CA PRO A 228 -8.98 20.49 7.19
C PRO A 228 -9.88 21.51 6.49
N GLY A 229 -10.71 22.23 7.25
CA GLY A 229 -11.62 23.27 6.74
C GLY A 229 -10.97 24.63 6.50
N GLU A 230 -9.69 24.81 6.83
CA GLU A 230 -8.99 26.07 6.59
C GLU A 230 -8.67 26.23 5.11
N CYS A 231 -9.17 27.27 4.45
CA CYS A 231 -8.87 27.52 3.04
C CYS A 231 -7.50 28.20 2.90
N LEU A 232 -6.42 27.43 2.94
CA LEU A 232 -5.07 27.97 2.78
C LEU A 232 -4.85 28.54 1.38
N TYR A 233 -4.15 29.67 1.30
CA TYR A 233 -3.73 30.27 0.03
C TYR A 233 -2.65 29.40 -0.64
N ASP A 234 -2.92 28.93 -1.86
CA ASP A 234 -2.00 28.10 -2.62
C ASP A 234 -0.77 28.91 -3.06
N THR A 235 0.37 28.61 -2.45
CA THR A 235 1.65 29.25 -2.78
C THR A 235 2.45 28.50 -3.86
N THR A 236 1.96 27.35 -4.32
CA THR A 236 2.62 26.57 -5.37
C THR A 236 2.56 27.28 -6.73
N LYS A 237 3.53 27.01 -7.60
CA LYS A 237 3.78 27.81 -8.80
C LYS A 237 3.64 27.03 -10.10
N PHE A 238 4.11 25.79 -10.14
CA PHE A 238 4.17 24.98 -11.37
C PHE A 238 4.03 23.50 -11.04
N ASP A 239 3.79 22.66 -12.06
CA ASP A 239 3.56 21.22 -11.88
C ASP A 239 4.79 20.39 -12.24
N VAL A 240 5.07 19.36 -11.45
CA VAL A 240 6.05 18.31 -11.76
C VAL A 240 5.33 16.98 -11.76
N TYR A 241 5.49 16.19 -12.82
CA TYR A 241 4.87 14.88 -12.95
C TYR A 241 5.88 13.78 -12.66
N VAL A 242 5.63 12.96 -11.64
CA VAL A 242 6.52 11.85 -11.26
C VAL A 242 5.87 10.55 -11.67
N MET A 243 6.48 9.85 -12.62
CA MET A 243 5.97 8.56 -13.07
C MET A 243 6.41 7.45 -12.11
N ALA A 244 5.51 6.54 -11.78
CA ALA A 244 5.79 5.38 -10.94
C ALA A 244 5.15 4.13 -11.55
N GLY A 245 5.81 2.98 -11.41
CA GLY A 245 5.32 1.71 -11.93
C GLY A 245 6.45 0.84 -12.47
N LEU A 246 6.16 -0.44 -12.60
CA LEU A 246 7.11 -1.43 -13.10
C LEU A 246 7.64 -1.06 -14.49
N PRO A 247 8.83 -1.53 -14.88
CA PRO A 247 9.20 -1.52 -16.30
C PRO A 247 8.10 -2.18 -17.12
N LEU A 248 7.89 -1.71 -18.36
CA LEU A 248 6.87 -2.21 -19.29
C LEU A 248 5.41 -1.91 -18.91
N ALA A 249 5.16 -1.16 -17.83
CA ALA A 249 3.82 -0.66 -17.50
C ALA A 249 3.24 0.32 -18.55
N GLY A 250 4.08 0.82 -19.48
CA GLY A 250 3.68 1.76 -20.53
C GLY A 250 3.88 3.23 -20.16
N LYS A 251 4.81 3.53 -19.24
CA LYS A 251 5.13 4.91 -18.82
C LYS A 251 5.53 5.79 -19.99
N ASP A 252 6.43 5.32 -20.85
CA ASP A 252 6.93 6.12 -21.98
C ASP A 252 5.82 6.45 -22.98
N THR A 253 4.97 5.47 -23.31
CA THR A 253 3.77 5.67 -24.12
C THR A 253 2.83 6.70 -23.49
N TYR A 254 2.55 6.57 -22.20
CA TYR A 254 1.70 7.52 -21.48
C TYR A 254 2.26 8.94 -21.48
N ILE A 255 3.57 9.10 -21.31
CA ILE A 255 4.26 10.39 -21.39
C ILE A 255 4.10 11.00 -22.78
N GLN A 256 4.28 10.22 -23.84
CA GLN A 256 4.12 10.72 -25.22
C GLN A 256 2.68 11.17 -25.49
N GLU A 257 1.69 10.40 -25.04
CA GLU A 257 0.27 10.71 -25.25
C GLU A 257 -0.20 11.93 -24.44
N ASN A 258 0.28 12.10 -23.21
CA ASN A 258 -0.28 13.07 -22.25
C ASN A 258 0.65 14.26 -21.94
N PHE A 259 1.96 14.08 -22.11
CA PHE A 259 2.99 15.03 -21.67
C PHE A 259 4.08 15.28 -22.73
N SER A 260 3.81 15.02 -24.02
CA SER A 260 4.76 15.25 -25.12
C SER A 260 5.24 16.70 -25.26
N HIS A 261 4.49 17.65 -24.71
CA HIS A 261 4.83 19.08 -24.69
C HIS A 261 5.78 19.46 -23.53
N LEU A 262 6.07 18.55 -22.60
CA LEU A 262 6.90 18.82 -21.43
C LEU A 262 8.31 18.22 -21.61
N PRO A 263 9.35 18.88 -21.07
CA PRO A 263 10.66 18.25 -20.96
C PRO A 263 10.60 17.02 -20.05
N VAL A 264 11.32 15.97 -20.42
CA VAL A 264 11.35 14.69 -19.69
C VAL A 264 12.76 14.45 -19.15
N ILE A 265 12.87 14.16 -17.86
CA ILE A 265 14.08 13.63 -17.23
C ILE A 265 13.87 12.13 -17.07
N SER A 266 14.44 11.35 -17.99
CA SER A 266 14.43 9.89 -17.96
C SER A 266 15.72 9.37 -17.34
N LEU A 267 15.60 8.57 -16.27
CA LEU A 267 16.76 7.92 -15.65
C LEU A 267 17.36 6.83 -16.54
N ASP A 268 16.57 6.25 -17.44
CA ASP A 268 17.06 5.25 -18.39
C ASP A 268 17.83 5.92 -19.53
N ASP A 269 17.37 7.08 -20.04
CA ASP A 269 18.09 7.85 -21.05
C ASP A 269 19.44 8.34 -20.48
N ILE A 270 19.44 8.84 -19.25
CA ILE A 270 20.69 9.25 -18.56
C ILE A 270 21.65 8.06 -18.39
N ARG A 271 21.15 6.84 -18.12
CA ARG A 271 22.01 5.65 -18.06
C ARG A 271 22.67 5.37 -19.40
N GLU A 272 21.91 5.45 -20.48
CA GLU A 272 22.40 5.22 -21.84
C GLU A 272 23.43 6.28 -22.24
N GLU A 273 23.14 7.57 -22.00
CA GLU A 273 24.08 8.67 -22.22
C GLU A 273 25.40 8.50 -21.46
N MET A 274 25.34 7.97 -20.22
CA MET A 274 26.51 7.75 -19.38
C MET A 274 27.20 6.40 -19.63
N GLY A 275 26.65 5.52 -20.48
CA GLY A 275 27.15 4.17 -20.68
C GLY A 275 27.06 3.26 -19.45
N VAL A 276 26.18 3.58 -18.49
CA VAL A 276 26.03 2.83 -17.22
C VAL A 276 25.10 1.65 -17.42
N ARG A 277 25.56 0.42 -17.13
CA ARG A 277 24.73 -0.77 -17.28
C ARG A 277 23.64 -0.84 -16.20
N PRO A 278 22.49 -1.52 -16.46
CA PRO A 278 21.42 -1.67 -15.46
C PRO A 278 21.84 -2.34 -14.15
N SER A 279 22.91 -3.16 -14.18
CA SER A 279 23.48 -3.82 -13.00
C SER A 279 24.34 -2.90 -12.13
N GLU A 280 24.72 -1.73 -12.63
CA GLU A 280 25.62 -0.80 -11.95
C GLU A 280 24.88 0.14 -10.99
N PRO A 281 25.57 0.70 -9.98
CA PRO A 281 24.94 1.59 -9.00
C PRO A 281 24.24 2.78 -9.65
N SER A 282 22.99 3.03 -9.27
CA SER A 282 22.17 4.11 -9.83
C SER A 282 22.45 5.49 -9.22
N GLY A 283 23.41 5.60 -8.29
CA GLY A 283 23.74 6.84 -7.58
C GLY A 283 24.20 7.98 -8.51
N PRO A 284 25.19 7.77 -9.40
CA PRO A 284 25.64 8.79 -10.35
C PRO A 284 24.53 9.26 -11.31
N VAL A 285 23.75 8.31 -11.85
CA VAL A 285 22.58 8.59 -12.71
C VAL A 285 21.57 9.46 -11.97
N ALA A 286 21.24 9.11 -10.72
CA ALA A 286 20.32 9.90 -9.90
C ALA A 286 20.88 11.28 -9.53
N ALA A 287 22.20 11.45 -9.45
CA ALA A 287 22.81 12.77 -9.26
C ALA A 287 22.63 13.65 -10.51
N VAL A 288 22.91 13.11 -11.70
CA VAL A 288 22.69 13.83 -12.97
C VAL A 288 21.22 14.20 -13.15
N ALA A 289 20.29 13.26 -12.88
CA ALA A 289 18.85 13.53 -12.94
C ALA A 289 18.43 14.67 -11.99
N ARG A 290 18.95 14.68 -10.75
CA ARG A 290 18.69 15.76 -9.78
C ARG A 290 19.25 17.11 -10.24
N GLU A 291 20.44 17.14 -10.84
CA GLU A 291 21.01 18.40 -11.35
C GLU A 291 20.23 18.94 -12.55
N ARG A 292 19.80 18.07 -13.49
CA ARG A 292 18.89 18.47 -14.57
C ARG A 292 17.58 19.01 -14.02
N ALA A 293 16.98 18.34 -13.03
CA ALA A 293 15.75 18.78 -12.39
C ALA A 293 15.91 20.15 -11.72
N LYS A 294 17.02 20.40 -11.01
CA LYS A 294 17.29 21.73 -10.43
C LYS A 294 17.33 22.84 -11.47
N GLY A 295 17.77 22.57 -12.71
CA GLY A 295 17.70 23.54 -13.81
C GLY A 295 16.27 23.99 -14.12
N PHE A 296 15.34 23.04 -14.27
CA PHE A 296 13.92 23.34 -14.47
C PHE A 296 13.27 23.94 -13.22
N LEU A 297 13.57 23.43 -12.03
CA LEU A 297 13.01 23.91 -10.78
C LEU A 297 13.36 25.38 -10.51
N ARG A 298 14.61 25.80 -10.77
CA ARG A 298 15.05 27.21 -10.61
C ARG A 298 14.32 28.17 -11.54
N THR A 299 13.96 27.69 -12.74
CA THR A 299 13.22 28.47 -13.75
C THR A 299 11.72 28.27 -13.66
N GLN A 300 11.23 27.49 -12.68
CA GLN A 300 9.82 27.14 -12.50
C GLN A 300 9.19 26.47 -13.74
N THR A 301 10.01 25.75 -14.51
CA THR A 301 9.57 25.05 -15.72
C THR A 301 8.91 23.71 -15.34
N PRO A 302 7.66 23.43 -15.75
CA PRO A 302 7.04 22.11 -15.58
C PRO A 302 7.82 21.02 -16.32
N PHE A 303 7.93 19.83 -15.73
CA PHE A 303 8.64 18.71 -16.35
C PHE A 303 8.12 17.35 -15.86
N VAL A 304 8.50 16.29 -16.57
CA VAL A 304 8.23 14.90 -16.19
C VAL A 304 9.51 14.26 -15.64
N TRP A 305 9.42 13.66 -14.46
CA TRP A 305 10.43 12.77 -13.91
C TRP A 305 10.03 11.32 -14.22
N ASN A 306 10.73 10.69 -15.17
CA ASN A 306 10.46 9.32 -15.61
C ASN A 306 11.48 8.34 -15.02
N ALA A 307 10.99 7.45 -14.16
CA ALA A 307 11.72 6.31 -13.63
C ALA A 307 10.71 5.26 -13.14
N THR A 308 11.19 4.12 -12.64
CA THR A 308 10.30 3.13 -12.03
C THR A 308 9.71 3.61 -10.70
N ASN A 309 10.47 4.39 -9.92
CA ASN A 309 10.05 5.03 -8.66
C ASN A 309 9.29 4.10 -7.70
N LEU A 310 9.77 2.87 -7.57
CA LEU A 310 9.08 1.81 -6.81
C LEU A 310 9.24 1.92 -5.30
N VAL A 311 10.27 2.62 -4.81
CA VAL A 311 10.62 2.69 -3.38
C VAL A 311 10.18 4.03 -2.80
N LEU A 312 9.51 4.00 -1.64
CA LEU A 312 8.93 5.17 -0.98
C LEU A 312 9.98 6.25 -0.69
N ASP A 313 11.11 5.88 -0.09
CA ASP A 313 12.19 6.83 0.26
C ASP A 313 12.72 7.60 -0.97
N ASN A 314 12.82 6.94 -2.12
CA ASN A 314 13.22 7.60 -3.37
C ASN A 314 12.16 8.60 -3.82
N ARG A 315 10.86 8.23 -3.76
CA ARG A 315 9.77 9.14 -4.11
C ARG A 315 9.70 10.33 -3.16
N GLN A 316 9.86 10.12 -1.86
CA GLN A 316 9.89 11.19 -0.86
C GLN A 316 11.02 12.19 -1.12
N LYS A 317 12.22 11.72 -1.49
CA LYS A 317 13.33 12.60 -1.87
C LYS A 317 13.01 13.46 -3.09
N ILE A 318 12.37 12.89 -4.11
CA ILE A 318 11.94 13.63 -5.31
C ILE A 318 10.85 14.64 -4.94
N CYS A 319 9.83 14.23 -4.19
CA CYS A 319 8.73 15.08 -3.77
C CYS A 319 9.23 16.27 -2.95
N ARG A 320 10.06 16.03 -1.92
CA ARG A 320 10.66 17.10 -1.10
C ARG A 320 11.52 18.05 -1.94
N LEU A 321 12.37 17.52 -2.83
CA LEU A 321 13.18 18.36 -3.72
C LEU A 321 12.31 19.32 -4.54
N CYS A 322 11.24 18.82 -5.16
CA CYS A 322 10.40 19.62 -6.04
C CYS A 322 9.51 20.60 -5.24
N SER A 323 8.88 20.14 -4.16
CA SER A 323 8.03 20.95 -3.30
C SER A 323 8.78 22.12 -2.65
N ASN A 324 10.07 21.94 -2.33
CA ASN A 324 10.91 23.03 -1.80
C ASN A 324 11.12 24.19 -2.80
N TYR A 325 10.93 23.96 -4.10
CA TYR A 325 10.93 25.01 -5.13
C TYR A 325 9.52 25.55 -5.43
N GLY A 326 8.50 25.11 -4.68
CA GLY A 326 7.10 25.50 -4.89
C GLY A 326 6.39 24.70 -5.97
N ALA A 327 6.90 23.54 -6.37
CA ALA A 327 6.23 22.68 -7.34
C ALA A 327 5.05 21.89 -6.73
N ARG A 328 3.98 21.72 -7.49
CA ARG A 328 2.94 20.71 -7.25
C ARG A 328 3.42 19.38 -7.81
N VAL A 329 3.76 18.46 -6.92
CA VAL A 329 4.23 17.13 -7.31
C VAL A 329 3.03 16.22 -7.55
N ASN A 330 2.81 15.86 -8.80
CA ASN A 330 1.74 15.00 -9.27
C ASN A 330 2.30 13.60 -9.56
N ILE A 331 2.02 12.60 -8.73
CA ILE A 331 2.49 11.23 -8.94
C ILE A 331 1.50 10.47 -9.83
N ARG A 332 2.00 9.82 -10.89
CA ARG A 332 1.25 8.98 -11.82
C ARG A 332 1.71 7.54 -11.68
N TYR A 333 0.92 6.70 -11.04
CA TYR A 333 1.19 5.27 -10.95
C TYR A 333 0.52 4.52 -12.10
N LEU A 334 1.31 3.79 -12.88
CA LEU A 334 0.83 2.95 -13.96
C LEU A 334 1.09 1.47 -13.67
N GLU A 335 0.07 0.65 -13.90
CA GLU A 335 0.14 -0.79 -13.78
C GLU A 335 -0.53 -1.48 -14.96
N VAL A 336 -0.03 -2.66 -15.30
CA VAL A 336 -0.70 -3.63 -16.17
C VAL A 336 -0.65 -5.00 -15.50
N PRO A 337 -1.53 -5.95 -15.81
CA PRO A 337 -1.46 -7.30 -15.25
C PRO A 337 -0.08 -7.95 -15.43
N TYR A 338 0.35 -8.80 -14.51
CA TYR A 338 1.67 -9.44 -14.55
C TYR A 338 1.95 -10.16 -15.87
N ARG A 339 0.96 -10.90 -16.39
CA ARG A 339 1.04 -11.57 -17.69
C ARG A 339 1.30 -10.60 -18.85
N GLU A 340 0.75 -9.39 -18.78
CA GLU A 340 0.99 -8.35 -19.79
C GLU A 340 2.40 -7.77 -19.67
N VAL A 341 2.93 -7.59 -18.46
CA VAL A 341 4.35 -7.24 -18.25
C VAL A 341 5.25 -8.29 -18.91
N LEU A 342 5.00 -9.57 -18.67
CA LEU A 342 5.78 -10.66 -19.26
C LEU A 342 5.64 -10.69 -20.79
N ARG A 343 4.43 -10.56 -21.32
CA ARG A 343 4.18 -10.53 -22.77
C ARG A 343 4.93 -9.38 -23.43
N ARG A 344 4.82 -8.16 -22.89
CA ARG A 344 5.56 -6.98 -23.40
C ARG A 344 7.07 -7.18 -23.35
N ASN A 345 7.56 -7.88 -22.34
CA ASN A 345 8.98 -8.18 -22.20
C ASN A 345 9.52 -9.08 -23.31
N THR A 346 8.70 -9.96 -23.88
CA THR A 346 9.11 -10.87 -24.98
C THR A 346 9.27 -10.17 -26.34
N ILE A 347 8.64 -9.01 -26.53
CA ILE A 347 8.57 -8.32 -27.83
C ILE A 347 9.59 -7.16 -27.92
N ARG A 348 10.14 -6.72 -26.78
CA ARG A 348 11.10 -5.61 -26.73
C ARG A 348 12.48 -6.06 -27.21
N GLU A 349 13.17 -5.19 -27.96
CA GLU A 349 14.55 -5.40 -28.42
C GLU A 349 15.54 -5.73 -27.27
N ARG A 350 15.34 -5.09 -26.11
CA ARG A 350 16.08 -5.35 -24.87
C ARG A 350 15.14 -5.89 -23.79
N SER A 351 15.16 -7.20 -23.58
CA SER A 351 14.39 -7.86 -22.51
C SER A 351 14.99 -7.62 -21.13
N VAL A 352 14.14 -7.47 -20.12
CA VAL A 352 14.53 -7.46 -18.70
C VAL A 352 14.40 -8.88 -18.15
N PRO A 353 15.42 -9.46 -17.50
CA PRO A 353 15.29 -10.79 -16.90
C PRO A 353 14.09 -10.90 -15.94
N VAL A 354 13.34 -12.00 -16.02
CA VAL A 354 12.09 -12.18 -15.24
C VAL A 354 12.35 -12.14 -13.72
N ASP A 355 13.51 -12.65 -13.29
CA ASP A 355 13.95 -12.57 -11.89
C ASP A 355 14.16 -11.12 -11.42
N VAL A 356 14.63 -10.22 -12.30
CA VAL A 356 14.74 -8.78 -12.01
C VAL A 356 13.36 -8.16 -11.85
N ILE A 357 12.40 -8.49 -12.73
CA ILE A 357 11.01 -8.02 -12.64
C ILE A 357 10.40 -8.47 -11.31
N ASN A 358 10.56 -9.75 -10.96
CA ASN A 358 10.06 -10.30 -9.70
C ASN A 358 10.71 -9.65 -8.46
N ARG A 359 12.01 -9.33 -8.51
CA ARG A 359 12.67 -8.53 -7.47
C ARG A 359 12.11 -7.12 -7.38
N MET A 360 11.76 -6.49 -8.50
CA MET A 360 11.14 -5.15 -8.51
C MET A 360 9.73 -5.17 -7.91
N ILE A 361 8.92 -6.19 -8.21
CA ILE A 361 7.60 -6.39 -7.60
C ILE A 361 7.71 -6.47 -6.08
N ARG A 362 8.63 -7.30 -5.55
CA ARG A 362 8.86 -7.41 -4.09
C ARG A 362 9.29 -6.10 -3.42
N ARG A 363 9.96 -5.22 -4.16
CA ARG A 363 10.45 -3.94 -3.65
C ARG A 363 9.44 -2.81 -3.79
N LEU A 364 8.31 -3.03 -4.48
CA LEU A 364 7.31 -2.01 -4.70
C LEU A 364 6.65 -1.59 -3.38
N ASP A 365 6.95 -0.37 -2.96
CA ASP A 365 6.13 0.39 -2.04
C ASP A 365 5.03 1.04 -2.85
N MET A 366 3.78 0.60 -2.66
CA MET A 366 2.65 1.21 -3.36
C MET A 366 2.53 2.70 -3.04
N VAL A 367 2.19 3.50 -4.04
CA VAL A 367 2.03 4.95 -3.88
C VAL A 367 0.84 5.25 -2.97
N GLU A 368 1.03 5.97 -1.87
CA GLU A 368 -0.07 6.48 -1.03
C GLU A 368 -0.67 7.76 -1.64
N ARG A 369 -1.98 7.96 -1.48
CA ARG A 369 -2.69 9.16 -1.96
C ARG A 369 -2.19 10.48 -1.33
N THR A 370 -1.45 10.35 -0.24
CA THR A 370 -0.90 11.45 0.57
C THR A 370 0.57 11.75 0.28
N GLU A 371 1.24 10.99 -0.61
CA GLU A 371 2.68 11.14 -0.89
C GLU A 371 3.05 12.42 -1.66
N GLY A 372 2.08 13.06 -2.32
CA GLY A 372 2.32 14.23 -3.15
C GLY A 372 1.11 15.16 -3.20
N PHE A 373 1.21 16.21 -4.01
CA PHE A 373 0.13 17.18 -4.19
C PHE A 373 -1.12 16.50 -4.74
N ARG A 374 -0.95 15.66 -5.76
CA ARG A 374 -1.97 14.73 -6.26
C ARG A 374 -1.33 13.39 -6.61
N VAL A 375 -2.10 12.33 -6.45
CA VAL A 375 -1.72 10.97 -6.85
C VAL A 375 -2.86 10.37 -7.67
N SER A 376 -2.54 9.78 -8.81
CA SER A 376 -3.51 9.05 -9.62
C SER A 376 -2.98 7.68 -10.00
N PHE A 377 -3.89 6.72 -10.10
CA PHE A 377 -3.61 5.33 -10.47
C PHE A 377 -4.25 5.04 -11.82
N GLN A 378 -3.54 4.31 -12.67
CA GLN A 378 -4.06 3.91 -13.97
C GLN A 378 -3.68 2.46 -14.24
N GLN A 379 -4.69 1.65 -14.53
CA GLN A 379 -4.49 0.34 -15.12
C GLN A 379 -4.53 0.52 -16.64
N ASN A 380 -3.46 0.12 -17.33
CA ASN A 380 -3.35 0.30 -18.77
C ASN A 380 -4.04 -0.87 -19.52
N ASP A 381 -5.27 -1.17 -19.12
CA ASP A 381 -6.33 -1.88 -19.88
C ASP A 381 -7.28 -0.87 -20.58
N GLY A 382 -6.97 0.43 -20.47
CA GLY A 382 -7.78 1.53 -21.00
C GLY A 382 -8.74 2.18 -19.98
N ARG A 383 -8.77 1.74 -18.71
CA ARG A 383 -9.66 2.30 -17.68
C ARG A 383 -8.89 3.13 -16.65
N LEU A 384 -9.37 4.35 -16.41
CA LEU A 384 -8.98 5.11 -15.21
C LEU A 384 -9.44 4.35 -13.97
N ILE A 385 -8.54 4.10 -13.02
CA ILE A 385 -8.92 3.64 -11.69
C ILE A 385 -9.48 4.86 -10.96
N LYS A 386 -10.80 4.91 -10.79
CA LYS A 386 -11.45 6.00 -10.04
C LYS A 386 -11.16 5.88 -8.54
#